data_AF-A0A1F8GDR6-F1
#
_entry.id   AF-A0A1F8GDR6-F1
#
_cell.length_a   1.000
_cell.length_b   1.000
_cell.length_c   1.000
_cell.angle_alpha   90.00
_cell.angle_beta   90.00
_cell.angle_gamma   90.00
#
_symmetry.space_group_name_H-M   'P 1'
#
loop_
_entity.id
_entity.type
_entity.pdbx_description
1 polymer ?
#
loop_
_entity_poly.entity_id
_entity_poly.type
_entity_poly.pdbx_seq_one_letter_code
_entity_poly.pdbx_strand_id
1 'polypeptide(L)'
;MPYIEKNDRATLDPYIDRLSDVITEQANQDKTFKGLLKFAGFLNYVFTRITLKVLKSLFGKFSYWMFALIIGVLITMVFEMYRRVIAPYEDKKIKENGDVDVFEEFSGKKEGWDA
;
A
#
# COMPACT_ATOMS: atom_id res chain seq x y z
N MET A 1 -6.16 0.93 8.10
CA MET A 1 -5.90 2.36 8.37
C MET A 1 -6.53 2.76 9.69
N PRO A 2 -5.76 3.22 10.70
CA PRO A 2 -6.27 3.48 12.05
C PRO A 2 -7.28 4.64 12.11
N TYR A 3 -7.27 5.53 11.12
CA TYR A 3 -8.08 6.75 11.06
C TYR A 3 -9.45 6.61 10.37
N ILE A 4 -9.83 5.41 9.92
CA ILE A 4 -11.18 5.15 9.38
C ILE A 4 -12.00 4.48 10.49
N GLU A 5 -13.21 4.97 10.78
CA GLU A 5 -14.05 4.41 11.83
C GLU A 5 -14.45 2.96 11.53
N LYS A 6 -14.65 2.14 12.58
CA LYS A 6 -14.97 0.72 12.41
C LYS A 6 -16.28 0.51 11.63
N ASN A 7 -17.27 1.38 11.83
CA ASN A 7 -18.56 1.30 11.13
C ASN A 7 -18.42 1.61 9.63
N ASP A 8 -17.56 2.56 9.27
CA ASP A 8 -17.27 2.87 7.87
C ASP A 8 -16.56 1.70 7.20
N ARG A 9 -15.62 1.05 7.89
CA ARG A 9 -14.97 -0.18 7.39
C ARG A 9 -16.00 -1.28 7.16
N ALA A 10 -16.86 -1.56 8.15
CA ALA A 10 -17.89 -2.58 8.04
C ALA A 10 -18.86 -2.36 6.85
N THR A 11 -19.07 -1.10 6.45
CA THR A 11 -19.86 -0.75 5.26
C THR A 11 -19.11 -1.04 3.96
N LEU A 12 -17.79 -0.81 3.93
CA LEU A 12 -16.95 -0.96 2.73
C LEU A 12 -16.44 -2.38 2.52
N ASP A 13 -16.11 -3.09 3.60
CA ASP A 13 -15.42 -4.39 3.60
C ASP A 13 -16.13 -5.42 2.70
N PRO A 14 -17.47 -5.61 2.72
CA PRO A 14 -18.12 -6.59 1.84
C PRO A 14 -17.91 -6.33 0.34
N TYR A 15 -17.80 -5.05 -0.06
CA TYR A 15 -17.52 -4.69 -1.45
C TYR A 15 -16.06 -4.89 -1.81
N ILE A 16 -15.16 -4.63 -0.86
CA ILE A 16 -13.72 -4.87 -1.02
C ILE A 16 -13.45 -6.36 -1.15
N ASP A 17 -14.06 -7.18 -0.30
CA ASP A 17 -13.94 -8.65 -0.32
C ASP A 17 -14.41 -9.19 -1.66
N ARG A 18 -15.62 -8.80 -2.11
CA ARG A 18 -16.15 -9.21 -3.41
C ARG A 18 -15.23 -8.81 -4.58
N LEU A 19 -14.67 -7.61 -4.54
CA LEU A 19 -13.77 -7.16 -5.60
C LEU A 19 -12.43 -7.93 -5.58
N SER A 20 -11.93 -8.24 -4.38
CA SER A 20 -10.75 -9.07 -4.18
C SER A 20 -10.93 -10.47 -4.76
N ASP A 21 -12.09 -11.09 -4.53
CA ASP A 21 -12.43 -12.42 -5.08
C ASP A 21 -12.43 -12.39 -6.62
N VAL A 22 -13.07 -11.39 -7.22
CA VAL A 22 -13.11 -11.23 -8.69
C VAL A 22 -11.70 -11.03 -9.26
N ILE A 23 -10.86 -10.21 -8.64
CA ILE A 23 -9.48 -10.00 -9.10
C ILE A 23 -8.68 -11.31 -9.01
N THR A 24 -8.86 -12.05 -7.93
CA THR A 24 -8.15 -13.32 -7.68
C THR A 24 -8.55 -14.39 -8.69
N GLU A 25 -9.84 -14.51 -8.96
CA GLU A 25 -10.38 -15.41 -9.99
C GLU A 25 -9.83 -15.05 -11.38
N GLN A 26 -9.87 -13.76 -11.75
CA GLN A 26 -9.38 -13.29 -13.05
C GLN A 26 -7.86 -13.41 -13.20
N ALA A 27 -7.10 -13.36 -12.11
CA ALA A 27 -5.67 -13.59 -12.12
C ALA A 27 -5.30 -15.08 -12.35
N ASN A 28 -6.29 -15.99 -12.45
CA ASN A 28 -6.14 -17.43 -12.69
C ASN A 28 -5.20 -18.15 -11.71
N GLN A 29 -4.97 -17.59 -10.51
CA GLN A 29 -4.01 -18.09 -9.53
C GLN A 29 -2.60 -18.36 -10.10
N ASP A 30 -2.21 -17.70 -11.20
CA ASP A 30 -0.89 -17.84 -11.78
C ASP A 30 0.15 -17.25 -10.81
N LYS A 31 0.89 -18.12 -10.12
CA LYS A 31 1.92 -17.73 -9.13
C LYS A 31 3.29 -17.45 -9.78
N THR A 32 3.35 -17.35 -11.11
CA THR A 32 4.58 -16.96 -11.81
C THR A 32 4.74 -15.43 -11.83
N PHE A 33 5.91 -14.96 -12.26
CA PHE A 33 6.14 -13.54 -12.50
C PHE A 33 5.10 -12.92 -13.46
N LYS A 34 4.67 -13.66 -14.49
CA LYS A 34 3.66 -13.21 -15.44
C LYS A 34 2.30 -13.03 -14.77
N GLY A 35 1.92 -13.95 -13.90
CA GLY A 35 0.71 -13.83 -13.09
C GLY A 35 0.77 -12.63 -12.13
N LEU A 36 1.93 -12.39 -11.51
CA LEU A 36 2.15 -11.21 -10.67
C LEU A 36 1.99 -9.89 -11.45
N LEU A 37 2.52 -9.81 -12.68
CA LEU A 37 2.32 -8.64 -13.54
C LEU A 37 0.85 -8.41 -13.90
N LYS A 38 0.10 -9.49 -14.16
CA LYS A 38 -1.35 -9.42 -14.43
C LYS A 38 -2.11 -8.89 -13.21
N PHE A 39 -1.80 -9.42 -12.03
CA PHE A 39 -2.36 -8.95 -10.77
C PHE A 39 -2.05 -7.47 -10.51
N ALA A 40 -0.79 -7.06 -10.72
CA ALA A 40 -0.39 -5.65 -10.60
C ALA A 40 -1.17 -4.74 -11.56
N GLY A 41 -1.41 -5.19 -12.80
CA GLY A 41 -2.26 -4.48 -13.76
C GLY A 41 -3.70 -4.30 -13.28
N PHE A 42 -4.30 -5.33 -12.67
CA PHE A 42 -5.65 -5.23 -12.11
C PHE A 42 -5.73 -4.26 -10.93
N LEU A 43 -4.78 -4.30 -10.00
CA LEU A 43 -4.73 -3.35 -8.90
C LEU A 43 -4.60 -1.92 -9.42
N ASN A 44 -3.69 -1.67 -10.36
CA ASN A 44 -3.52 -0.34 -10.95
C ASN A 44 -4.81 0.17 -11.60
N TYR A 45 -5.49 -0.68 -12.37
CA TYR A 45 -6.76 -0.36 -12.99
C TYR A 45 -7.85 -0.04 -11.95
N VAL A 46 -7.99 -0.88 -10.94
CA VAL A 46 -9.01 -0.74 -9.89
C VAL A 46 -8.82 0.55 -9.10
N PHE A 47 -7.61 0.80 -8.60
CA PHE A 47 -7.33 2.01 -7.82
C PHE A 47 -7.52 3.27 -8.67
N THR A 48 -7.07 3.26 -9.93
CA THR A 48 -7.32 4.37 -10.87
C THR A 48 -8.81 4.62 -11.06
N ARG A 49 -9.58 3.58 -11.36
CA ARG A 49 -11.02 3.69 -11.65
C ARG A 49 -11.82 4.14 -10.44
N ILE A 50 -11.59 3.55 -9.27
CA ILE A 50 -12.31 3.91 -8.03
C ILE A 50 -12.01 5.37 -7.68
N THR A 51 -10.74 5.75 -7.68
CA THR A 51 -10.31 7.12 -7.38
C THR A 51 -10.99 8.15 -8.29
N LEU A 52 -10.91 7.96 -9.61
CA LEU A 52 -11.50 8.90 -10.57
C LEU A 52 -13.03 8.95 -10.47
N LYS A 53 -13.68 7.80 -10.24
CA LYS A 53 -15.14 7.74 -10.08
C LYS A 53 -15.59 8.47 -8.81
N VAL A 54 -14.93 8.23 -7.68
CA VAL A 54 -15.23 8.90 -6.41
C VAL A 54 -15.03 10.41 -6.53
N LEU A 55 -13.90 10.86 -7.08
CA LEU A 55 -13.64 12.29 -7.30
C LEU A 55 -14.71 12.93 -8.19
N LYS A 56 -15.06 12.26 -9.31
CA LYS A 56 -16.11 12.76 -10.22
C LYS A 56 -17.46 12.84 -9.52
N SER A 57 -17.83 11.83 -8.74
CA SER A 57 -19.10 11.79 -8.02
C SER A 57 -19.21 12.85 -6.92
N LEU A 58 -18.10 13.13 -6.21
CA LEU A 58 -18.11 14.10 -5.10
C LEU A 58 -18.00 15.56 -5.58
N PHE A 59 -17.17 15.81 -6.61
CA PHE A 59 -16.77 17.18 -6.96
C PHE A 59 -17.25 17.64 -8.33
N GLY A 60 -17.69 16.73 -9.22
CA GLY A 60 -18.19 17.02 -10.58
C GLY A 60 -17.13 17.51 -11.58
N LYS A 61 -16.11 18.23 -11.11
CA LYS A 61 -14.97 18.75 -11.88
C LYS A 61 -13.65 18.47 -11.14
N PHE A 62 -12.55 18.50 -11.87
CA PHE A 62 -11.22 18.26 -11.31
C PHE A 62 -10.41 19.53 -11.16
N SER A 63 -9.52 19.54 -10.17
CA SER A 63 -8.47 20.54 -10.00
C SER A 63 -7.13 19.86 -9.71
N TYR A 64 -6.04 20.58 -9.95
CA TYR A 64 -4.69 20.06 -9.70
C TYR A 64 -4.46 19.65 -8.23
N TRP A 65 -4.94 20.45 -7.28
CA TRP A 65 -4.76 20.19 -5.86
C TRP A 65 -5.43 18.88 -5.41
N MET A 66 -6.54 18.48 -6.04
CA MET A 66 -7.20 17.20 -5.75
C MET A 66 -6.29 16.03 -6.13
N PHE A 67 -5.64 16.10 -7.29
CA PHE A 67 -4.69 15.06 -7.71
C PHE A 67 -3.46 15.03 -6.81
N ALA A 68 -2.91 16.18 -6.44
CA ALA A 68 -1.78 16.23 -5.50
C ALA A 68 -2.11 15.56 -4.16
N LEU A 69 -3.30 15.83 -3.61
CA LEU A 69 -3.77 15.21 -2.37
C LEU A 69 -3.92 13.69 -2.51
N ILE A 70 -4.58 13.23 -3.57
CA ILE A 70 -4.81 11.80 -3.84
C ILE A 70 -3.50 11.05 -4.06
N ILE A 71 -2.55 11.64 -4.79
CA ILE A 71 -1.21 11.07 -4.97
C ILE A 71 -0.54 10.89 -3.60
N GLY A 72 -0.65 11.89 -2.71
CA GLY A 72 -0.17 11.79 -1.33
C GLY A 72 -0.80 10.62 -0.55
N VAL A 73 -2.11 10.39 -0.72
CA VAL A 73 -2.82 9.25 -0.11
C VAL A 73 -2.29 7.92 -0.65
N LEU A 74 -2.10 7.81 -1.97
CA LEU A 74 -1.57 6.58 -2.59
C LEU A 74 -0.13 6.28 -2.15
N ILE A 75 0.72 7.31 -2.03
CA ILE A 75 2.08 7.16 -1.50
C ILE A 75 2.04 6.69 -0.04
N THR A 76 1.18 7.29 0.78
CA THR A 76 1.02 6.90 2.19
C THR A 76 0.59 5.43 2.31
N MET A 77 -0.29 4.95 1.42
CA MET A 77 -0.66 3.54 1.36
C MET A 77 0.54 2.63 1.11
N VAL A 78 1.44 2.99 0.20
CA VAL A 78 2.68 2.24 -0.06
C VAL A 78 3.58 2.21 1.18
N PHE A 79 3.76 3.35 1.85
CA PHE A 79 4.57 3.41 3.08
C PHE A 79 3.97 2.58 4.22
N GLU A 80 2.65 2.55 4.37
CA GLU A 80 2.01 1.71 5.37
C GLU A 80 2.16 0.21 5.06
N MET A 81 2.14 -0.18 3.78
CA MET A 81 2.46 -1.56 3.38
C MET A 81 3.90 -1.92 3.73
N TYR A 82 4.86 -1.05 3.38
CA TYR A 82 6.26 -1.27 3.71
C TYR A 82 6.45 -1.41 5.23
N ARG A 83 6.00 -0.43 6.01
CA ARG A 83 6.19 -0.38 7.46
C ARG A 83 5.49 -1.52 8.22
N ARG A 84 4.29 -1.93 7.80
CA ARG A 84 3.49 -2.92 8.55
C ARG A 84 3.64 -4.35 8.05
N VAL A 85 4.02 -4.54 6.78
CA VAL A 85 4.08 -5.88 6.15
C VAL A 85 5.52 -6.29 5.85
N ILE A 86 6.32 -5.39 5.28
CA ILE A 86 7.68 -5.71 4.81
C ILE A 86 8.70 -5.57 5.95
N ALA A 87 8.69 -4.44 6.67
CA ALA A 87 9.66 -4.16 7.72
C ALA A 87 9.75 -5.26 8.82
N PRO A 88 8.64 -5.87 9.30
CA PRO A 88 8.76 -6.97 10.27
C PRO A 88 9.49 -8.22 9.73
N TYR A 89 9.40 -8.47 8.43
CA TYR A 89 10.16 -9.54 7.78
C TYR A 89 11.64 -9.16 7.66
N GLU A 90 11.96 -7.91 7.33
CA GLU A 90 13.33 -7.40 7.30
C GLU A 90 13.96 -7.43 8.69
N ASP A 91 13.26 -7.00 9.74
CA ASP A 91 13.71 -7.10 11.14
C ASP A 91 14.08 -8.54 11.52
N LYS A 92 13.28 -9.51 11.08
CA LYS A 92 13.56 -10.94 11.27
C LYS A 92 14.82 -11.35 10.51
N LYS A 93 14.98 -10.91 9.26
CA LYS A 93 16.16 -11.24 8.44
C LYS A 93 17.44 -10.60 8.96
N ILE A 94 17.38 -9.39 9.50
CA ILE A 94 18.50 -8.74 10.17
C ILE A 94 18.96 -9.55 11.39
N LYS A 95 18.02 -10.08 12.19
CA LYS A 95 18.37 -10.96 13.32
C LYS A 95 18.99 -12.28 12.89
N GLU A 96 18.60 -12.82 11.74
CA GLU A 96 19.09 -14.09 11.20
C GLU A 96 20.46 -13.95 10.52
N ASN A 97 20.66 -12.89 9.74
CA ASN A 97 21.79 -12.76 8.82
C ASN A 97 22.76 -11.62 9.17
N GLY A 98 22.43 -10.77 10.15
CA GLY A 98 23.05 -9.46 10.33
C GLY A 98 22.41 -8.39 9.45
N ASP A 99 22.64 -7.12 9.81
CA ASP A 99 22.28 -5.97 8.97
C ASP A 99 23.46 -5.58 8.06
N VAL A 100 23.25 -4.63 7.15
CA VAL A 100 24.35 -4.01 6.40
C VAL A 100 25.18 -3.16 7.38
N ASP A 101 26.48 -3.44 7.42
CA ASP A 101 27.45 -2.80 8.32
C ASP A 101 27.43 -1.26 8.25
N VAL A 102 27.31 -0.68 7.05
CA VAL A 102 27.19 0.77 6.88
C VAL A 102 25.97 1.37 7.59
N PHE A 103 24.85 0.64 7.70
CA PHE A 103 23.69 1.17 8.44
C PHE A 103 24.00 1.32 9.94
N GLU A 104 24.95 0.57 10.48
CA GLU A 104 25.37 0.72 11.87
C GLU A 104 25.98 2.12 12.13
N GLU A 105 26.68 2.68 11.15
CA GLU A 105 27.27 4.04 11.21
C GLU A 105 26.19 5.12 11.30
N PHE A 106 25.04 4.90 10.66
CA PHE A 106 23.92 5.84 10.63
C PHE A 106 22.82 5.55 11.68
N SER A 107 22.82 4.35 12.28
CA SER A 107 21.81 3.93 13.28
C SER A 107 22.04 4.49 14.69
N GLY A 108 23.08 5.30 14.90
CA GLY A 108 23.43 5.90 16.20
C GLY A 108 23.96 4.89 17.23
N LYS A 109 24.11 3.60 16.88
CA LYS A 109 24.66 2.58 17.78
C LYS A 109 26.16 2.75 18.04
N LYS A 110 26.86 3.55 17.23
CA LYS A 110 28.31 3.77 17.36
C LYS A 110 28.73 5.10 17.97
N GLU A 111 27.92 6.15 17.94
CA GLU A 111 28.28 7.44 18.56
C GLU A 111 27.05 8.34 18.70
N GLY A 112 26.96 9.03 19.85
CA GLY A 112 25.80 9.79 20.34
C GLY A 112 25.14 10.71 19.32
N TRP A 113 24.04 10.23 18.74
CA TRP A 113 23.00 11.09 18.21
C TRP A 113 22.06 11.43 19.36
N ASP A 114 22.27 12.60 19.96
CA ASP A 114 21.28 13.20 20.86
C ASP A 114 20.05 13.60 20.01
N ALA A 115 18.99 12.82 20.14
CA ALA A 115 17.67 13.18 19.62
C ALA A 115 16.96 14.17 20.55
#